data_AF-A0A3P6RQ13-F1
#
_entry.id   AF-A0A3P6RQ13-F1
#
_cell.length_a   1.000
_cell.length_b   1.000
_cell.length_c   1.000
_cell.angle_alpha   90.00
_cell.angle_beta   90.00
_cell.angle_gamma   90.00
#
_symmetry.space_group_name_H-M   'P 1'
#
loop_
_entity.id
_entity.type
_entity.pdbx_description
1 polymer ?
#
loop_
_entity_poly.entity_id
_entity_poly.type
_entity_poly.pdbx_seq_one_letter_code
_entity_poly.pdbx_strand_id
1 'polypeptide(L)'
;MFLRSAIERILSDRDIKRKENLQLKKACENVLEELKGENYANDNNGEVLPDKERIVEADRYFLPFELACKSRSPKIVITALDCLQKLIAYGHLTGRGADSSNPDRKLIDRIVEAICSSFVGQGTDEAVLLQIIKAILAVVLTNNCEVHEGSLLLAVRTCFTIFLATKSPINQSTAKGTLTQVSKCL
;
A
#
# COMPACT_ATOMS: atom_id res chain seq x y z
N MET A 1 0.87 -13.46 -11.07
CA MET A 1 1.58 -12.80 -9.94
C MET A 1 0.77 -11.59 -9.50
N PHE A 2 0.33 -11.53 -8.25
CA PHE A 2 -0.62 -10.54 -7.72
C PHE A 2 -0.23 -9.08 -8.02
N LEU A 3 1.06 -8.74 -7.86
CA LEU A 3 1.63 -7.42 -8.14
C LEU A 3 1.44 -6.97 -9.60
N ARG A 4 1.66 -7.86 -10.56
CA ARG A 4 1.48 -7.58 -11.98
C ARG A 4 0.01 -7.27 -12.30
N SER A 5 -0.92 -8.08 -11.81
CA SER A 5 -2.35 -7.86 -12.03
C SER A 5 -2.85 -6.57 -11.37
N ALA A 6 -2.29 -6.21 -10.21
CA ALA A 6 -2.56 -4.92 -9.56
C ALA A 6 -2.12 -3.73 -10.43
N ILE A 7 -0.89 -3.76 -10.95
CA ILE A 7 -0.34 -2.69 -11.79
C ILE A 7 -1.06 -2.61 -13.13
N GLU A 8 -1.37 -3.74 -13.76
CA GLU A 8 -2.18 -3.78 -14.98
C GLU A 8 -3.58 -3.20 -14.73
N ARG A 9 -4.19 -3.47 -13.56
CA ARG A 9 -5.50 -2.92 -13.19
C ARG A 9 -5.43 -1.40 -13.00
N ILE A 10 -4.39 -0.90 -12.34
CA ILE A 10 -4.11 0.53 -12.22
C ILE A 10 -3.97 1.15 -13.62
N LEU A 11 -3.12 0.60 -14.50
CA LEU A 11 -2.91 1.06 -15.88
C LEU A 11 -4.16 0.99 -16.78
N SER A 12 -5.07 0.06 -16.51
CA SER A 12 -6.33 -0.09 -17.25
C SER A 12 -7.34 1.01 -16.93
N ASP A 13 -7.14 1.76 -15.84
CA ASP A 13 -8.06 2.82 -15.44
C ASP A 13 -7.99 4.01 -16.40
N ARG A 14 -9.17 4.54 -16.77
CA ARG A 14 -9.30 5.64 -17.73
C ARG A 14 -8.67 6.93 -17.21
N ASP A 15 -8.62 7.12 -15.89
CA ASP A 15 -8.08 8.33 -15.26
C ASP A 15 -6.55 8.41 -15.32
N ILE A 16 -5.85 7.33 -15.62
CA ILE A 16 -4.38 7.34 -15.81
C ILE A 16 -3.96 8.09 -17.07
N LYS A 17 -4.85 8.27 -18.05
CA LYS A 17 -4.57 9.06 -19.25
C LYS A 17 -4.52 10.57 -18.99
N ARG A 18 -4.90 11.02 -17.78
CA ARG A 18 -4.81 12.45 -17.40
C ARG A 18 -3.34 12.86 -17.23
N LYS A 19 -3.00 14.07 -17.66
CA LYS A 19 -1.63 14.63 -17.57
C LYS A 19 -1.06 14.58 -16.14
N GLU A 20 -1.92 14.74 -15.13
CA GLU A 20 -1.56 14.67 -13.70
C GLU A 20 -1.03 13.28 -13.27
N ASN A 21 -1.45 12.22 -13.96
CA ASN A 21 -1.06 10.83 -13.66
C ASN A 21 0.05 10.31 -14.60
N LEU A 22 0.68 11.17 -15.40
CA LEU A 22 1.70 10.74 -16.37
C LEU A 22 2.93 10.12 -15.69
N GLN A 23 3.32 10.64 -14.53
CA GLN A 23 4.39 10.06 -13.71
C GLN A 23 4.01 8.69 -13.16
N LEU A 24 2.78 8.53 -12.67
CA LEU A 24 2.25 7.24 -12.24
C LEU A 24 2.25 6.23 -13.38
N LYS A 25 1.80 6.64 -14.58
CA LYS A 25 1.80 5.78 -15.76
C LYS A 25 3.20 5.26 -16.09
N LYS A 26 4.20 6.16 -16.16
CA LYS A 26 5.59 5.79 -16.41
C LYS A 26 6.15 4.86 -15.35
N ALA A 27 5.85 5.12 -14.07
CA ALA A 27 6.29 4.26 -12.97
C ALA A 27 5.68 2.85 -13.09
N CYS A 28 4.39 2.74 -13.38
CA CYS A 28 3.73 1.46 -13.59
C CYS A 28 4.25 0.70 -14.83
N GLU A 29 4.54 1.40 -15.94
CA GLU A 29 5.14 0.81 -17.14
C GLU A 29 6.55 0.28 -16.85
N ASN A 30 7.39 1.05 -16.15
CA ASN A 30 8.75 0.62 -15.78
C ASN A 30 8.73 -0.65 -14.91
N VAL A 31 7.86 -0.68 -13.88
CA VAL A 31 7.73 -1.89 -13.03
C VAL A 31 7.23 -3.09 -13.84
N LEU A 32 6.34 -2.88 -14.81
CA LEU A 32 5.86 -3.97 -15.66
C LEU A 32 6.95 -4.50 -16.59
N GLU A 33 7.88 -3.65 -17.05
CA GLU A 33 9.05 -4.05 -17.82
C GLU A 33 10.07 -4.82 -16.97
N GLU A 34 10.38 -4.35 -15.76
CA GLU A 34 11.26 -5.05 -14.81
C GLU A 34 10.70 -6.43 -14.42
N LEU A 35 9.40 -6.52 -14.12
CA LEU A 35 8.73 -7.79 -13.83
C LEU A 35 8.66 -8.74 -15.03
N LYS A 36 8.73 -8.23 -16.27
CA LYS A 36 8.88 -9.07 -17.47
C LYS A 36 10.31 -9.58 -17.59
N GLY A 37 11.31 -8.72 -17.37
CA GLY A 37 12.73 -9.08 -17.43
C GLY A 37 13.14 -10.17 -16.44
N GLU A 38 12.67 -10.10 -15.20
CA GLU A 38 12.96 -11.11 -14.16
C GLU A 38 12.41 -12.51 -14.51
N ASN A 39 11.28 -12.60 -15.24
CA ASN A 39 10.72 -13.88 -15.67
C ASN A 39 11.53 -14.56 -16.79
N TYR A 40 12.29 -13.80 -17.59
CA TYR A 40 13.15 -14.37 -18.65
C TYR A 40 14.53 -14.82 -18.14
N ALA A 41 15.05 -14.21 -17.07
CA ALA A 41 16.35 -14.58 -16.49
C ALA A 41 16.31 -15.92 -15.71
N ASN A 42 15.15 -16.26 -15.13
CA ASN A 42 14.99 -17.46 -14.31
C ASN A 42 14.70 -18.75 -15.09
N ASP A 43 14.59 -18.71 -16.42
CA ASP A 43 14.35 -19.92 -17.24
C ASP A 43 15.64 -20.71 -17.53
N ASN A 44 16.83 -20.15 -17.20
CA ASN A 44 18.12 -20.79 -17.48
C ASN A 44 18.81 -21.47 -16.28
N ASN A 45 18.29 -21.33 -15.05
CA ASN A 45 18.90 -21.93 -13.87
C ASN A 45 17.90 -22.87 -13.18
N GLY A 46 17.92 -24.14 -13.59
CA GLY A 46 17.15 -25.21 -12.99
C GLY A 46 17.62 -25.59 -11.59
N GLU A 47 17.17 -24.86 -10.58
CA GLU A 47 17.17 -25.34 -9.19
C GLU A 47 15.75 -25.41 -8.64
N VAL A 48 15.28 -26.66 -8.48
CA VAL A 48 14.00 -27.02 -7.85
C VAL A 48 14.17 -26.88 -6.34
N LEU A 49 13.68 -25.77 -5.77
CA LEU A 49 13.45 -25.60 -4.33
C LEU A 49 11.95 -25.42 -4.08
N PRO A 50 11.37 -26.09 -3.06
CA PRO A 50 9.93 -26.13 -2.85
C PRO A 50 9.40 -24.87 -2.15
N ASP A 51 8.28 -24.33 -2.64
CA ASP A 51 7.24 -23.56 -1.91
C ASP A 51 7.67 -22.60 -0.78
N LYS A 52 8.67 -21.74 -1.04
CA LYS A 52 8.65 -20.38 -0.51
C LYS A 52 8.35 -19.47 -1.68
N GLU A 53 7.06 -19.18 -1.85
CA GLU A 53 6.52 -18.23 -2.83
C GLU A 53 7.53 -17.13 -3.10
N ARG A 54 7.98 -17.05 -4.36
CA ARG A 54 8.79 -15.97 -4.94
C ARG A 54 8.56 -14.66 -4.19
N ILE A 55 9.37 -14.39 -3.16
CA ILE A 55 9.32 -13.15 -2.40
C ILE A 55 9.98 -12.14 -3.31
N VAL A 56 9.22 -11.67 -4.30
CA VAL A 56 9.56 -10.42 -4.95
C VAL A 56 9.56 -9.42 -3.82
N GLU A 57 10.73 -8.85 -3.52
CA GLU A 57 10.86 -7.69 -2.65
C GLU A 57 10.03 -6.56 -3.28
N ALA A 58 8.73 -6.55 -2.99
CA ALA A 58 7.79 -5.55 -3.48
C ALA A 58 8.16 -4.15 -2.97
N ASP A 59 9.04 -4.10 -1.97
CA ASP A 59 9.71 -2.93 -1.43
C ASP A 59 10.27 -2.02 -2.55
N ARG A 60 10.90 -2.57 -3.60
CA ARG A 60 11.45 -1.77 -4.73
C ARG A 60 10.38 -1.20 -5.65
N TYR A 61 9.22 -1.84 -5.68
CA TYR A 61 8.09 -1.50 -6.54
C TYR A 61 7.04 -0.63 -5.83
N PHE A 62 7.39 -0.02 -4.68
CA PHE A 62 6.47 0.79 -3.90
C PHE A 62 6.13 2.16 -4.52
N LEU A 63 7.07 2.77 -5.25
CA LEU A 63 6.91 4.11 -5.86
C LEU A 63 5.59 4.32 -6.65
N PRO A 64 5.16 3.41 -7.56
CA PRO A 64 3.88 3.57 -8.25
C PRO A 64 2.69 3.56 -7.29
N PHE A 65 2.72 2.79 -6.20
CA PHE A 65 1.63 2.78 -5.21
C PHE A 65 1.58 4.09 -4.43
N GLU A 66 2.74 4.67 -4.10
CA GLU A 66 2.80 5.99 -3.45
C GLU A 66 2.17 7.07 -4.35
N LEU A 67 2.52 7.08 -5.64
CA LEU A 67 1.93 8.01 -6.61
C LEU A 67 0.43 7.76 -6.80
N ALA A 68 -0.01 6.50 -6.78
CA ALA A 68 -1.41 6.14 -6.89
C ALA A 68 -2.23 6.60 -5.69
N CYS A 69 -1.68 6.54 -4.46
CA CYS A 69 -2.31 7.06 -3.24
C CYS A 69 -2.50 8.58 -3.27
N LYS A 70 -1.59 9.31 -3.94
CA LYS A 70 -1.69 10.77 -4.14
C LYS A 70 -2.61 11.16 -5.31
N SER A 71 -3.15 10.20 -6.06
CA SER A 71 -4.00 10.49 -7.21
C SER A 71 -5.36 11.05 -6.78
N ARG A 72 -5.92 11.94 -7.60
CA ARG A 72 -7.27 12.52 -7.37
C ARG A 72 -8.42 11.55 -7.72
N SER A 73 -8.14 10.43 -8.38
CA SER A 73 -9.17 9.47 -8.73
C SER A 73 -9.38 8.46 -7.59
N PRO A 74 -10.57 8.42 -6.96
CA PRO A 74 -10.82 7.51 -5.85
C PRO A 74 -10.69 6.04 -6.28
N LYS A 75 -10.99 5.70 -7.54
CA LYS A 75 -10.85 4.32 -8.06
C LYS A 75 -9.41 3.82 -8.06
N ILE A 76 -8.48 4.71 -8.44
CA ILE A 76 -7.04 4.41 -8.45
C ILE A 76 -6.57 4.24 -7.01
N VAL A 77 -6.95 5.16 -6.11
CA VAL A 77 -6.58 5.12 -4.69
C VAL A 77 -7.11 3.85 -4.01
N ILE A 78 -8.38 3.50 -4.22
CA ILE A 78 -9.00 2.26 -3.68
C ILE A 78 -8.20 1.03 -4.13
N THR A 79 -7.88 0.95 -5.42
CA THR A 79 -7.13 -0.19 -5.97
C THR A 79 -5.73 -0.25 -5.38
N ALA A 80 -5.04 0.88 -5.27
CA ALA A 80 -3.70 0.95 -4.70
C ALA A 80 -3.67 0.54 -3.23
N LEU A 81 -4.59 1.07 -2.41
CA LEU A 81 -4.69 0.73 -0.99
C LEU A 81 -5.05 -0.74 -0.75
N ASP A 82 -5.95 -1.31 -1.56
CA ASP A 82 -6.28 -2.74 -1.48
C ASP A 82 -5.08 -3.63 -1.83
N CYS A 83 -4.27 -3.21 -2.82
CA CYS A 83 -3.05 -3.92 -3.19
C CYS A 83 -1.97 -3.81 -2.11
N LEU A 84 -1.75 -2.62 -1.53
CA LEU A 84 -0.84 -2.42 -0.40
C LEU A 84 -1.24 -3.30 0.79
N GLN A 85 -2.53 -3.28 1.15
CA GLN A 85 -3.07 -4.10 2.23
C GLN A 85 -2.74 -5.59 2.03
N LYS A 86 -2.95 -6.12 0.82
CA LYS A 86 -2.65 -7.52 0.48
C LYS A 86 -1.16 -7.82 0.47
N LEU A 87 -0.34 -6.94 -0.13
CA LEU A 87 1.12 -7.12 -0.17
C LEU A 87 1.72 -7.14 1.23
N ILE A 88 1.23 -6.30 2.13
CA ILE A 88 1.64 -6.28 3.54
C ILE A 88 1.16 -7.54 4.25
N ALA A 89 -0.13 -7.88 4.11
CA ALA A 89 -0.72 -9.04 4.80
C ALA A 89 -0.12 -10.39 4.38
N TYR A 90 0.27 -10.54 3.10
CA TYR A 90 0.97 -11.73 2.60
C TYR A 90 2.48 -11.72 2.89
N GLY A 91 3.02 -10.64 3.46
CA GLY A 91 4.44 -10.52 3.77
C GLY A 91 5.34 -10.30 2.54
N HIS A 92 4.78 -9.91 1.40
CA HIS A 92 5.56 -9.52 0.22
C HIS A 92 6.15 -8.10 0.35
N LEU A 93 5.47 -7.24 1.10
CA LEU A 93 5.93 -5.89 1.42
C LEU A 93 6.25 -5.84 2.92
N THR A 94 7.54 -5.99 3.25
CA THR A 94 7.98 -6.01 4.65
C THR A 94 8.51 -4.67 5.10
N GLY A 95 8.96 -3.81 4.17
CA GLY A 95 9.46 -2.48 4.48
C GLY A 95 10.65 -2.46 5.43
N ARG A 96 11.40 -3.57 5.51
CA ARG A 96 12.60 -3.73 6.36
C ARG A 96 13.81 -3.00 5.79
N GLY A 97 13.80 -2.73 4.49
CA GLY A 97 14.82 -1.93 3.82
C GLY A 97 14.82 -0.47 4.31
N ALA A 98 16.00 0.15 4.23
CA ALA A 98 16.13 1.59 4.38
C ALA A 98 15.35 2.30 3.26
N ASP A 99 14.71 3.42 3.58
CA ASP A 99 14.06 4.25 2.57
C ASP A 99 15.12 4.84 1.63
N SER A 100 14.88 4.75 0.32
CA SER A 100 15.77 5.31 -0.70
C SER A 100 15.90 6.83 -0.62
N SER A 101 14.93 7.50 0.03
CA SER A 101 14.95 8.96 0.24
C SER A 101 15.55 9.38 1.58
N ASN A 102 15.55 8.50 2.59
CA ASN A 102 16.11 8.76 3.92
C ASN A 102 16.63 7.46 4.53
N PRO A 103 17.97 7.25 4.57
CA PRO A 103 18.54 6.01 5.10
C PRO A 103 18.29 5.82 6.60
N ASP A 104 17.95 6.89 7.33
CA ASP A 104 17.60 6.85 8.76
C ASP A 104 16.17 6.35 9.03
N ARG A 105 15.35 6.15 7.99
CA ARG A 105 13.96 5.68 8.11
C ARG A 105 13.76 4.37 7.37
N LYS A 106 12.80 3.58 7.83
CA LYS A 106 12.42 2.34 7.16
C LYS A 106 11.38 2.61 6.09
N LEU A 107 11.38 1.80 5.04
CA LEU A 107 10.39 1.92 3.97
C LEU A 107 8.95 1.78 4.50
N ILE A 108 8.74 1.01 5.58
CA ILE A 108 7.42 0.88 6.21
C ILE A 108 6.85 2.22 6.69
N ASP A 109 7.69 3.14 7.16
CA ASP A 109 7.26 4.47 7.60
C ASP A 109 6.70 5.27 6.41
N ARG A 110 7.39 5.21 5.27
CA ARG A 110 6.95 5.83 4.01
C ARG A 110 5.66 5.19 3.47
N ILE A 111 5.49 3.88 3.65
CA ILE A 111 4.24 3.17 3.29
C ILE A 111 3.08 3.67 4.15
N VAL A 112 3.28 3.78 5.46
CA VAL A 112 2.26 4.30 6.39
C VAL A 112 1.90 5.75 6.07
N GLU A 113 2.90 6.59 5.82
CA GLU A 113 2.68 7.98 5.40
C GLU A 113 1.88 8.06 4.10
N ALA A 114 2.19 7.22 3.09
CA ALA A 114 1.44 7.18 1.85
C ALA A 114 -0.02 6.74 2.04
N ILE A 115 -0.27 5.70 2.84
CA ILE A 115 -1.63 5.24 3.17
C ILE A 115 -2.40 6.36 3.87
N CYS A 116 -1.80 7.00 4.88
CA CYS A 116 -2.46 8.07 5.63
C CYS A 116 -2.68 9.33 4.79
N SER A 117 -1.80 9.62 3.81
CA SER A 117 -1.95 10.76 2.90
C SER A 117 -3.16 10.66 1.96
N SER A 118 -3.73 9.47 1.81
CA SER A 118 -4.96 9.26 1.02
C SER A 118 -6.21 9.87 1.69
N PHE A 119 -6.12 10.20 2.99
CA PHE A 119 -7.18 10.91 3.71
C PHE A 119 -7.02 12.43 3.53
N VAL A 120 -7.99 13.06 2.86
CA VAL A 120 -7.98 14.52 2.58
C VAL A 120 -9.07 15.29 3.35
N GLY A 121 -9.64 14.69 4.40
CA GLY A 121 -10.68 15.28 5.24
C GLY A 121 -12.11 14.85 4.87
N GLN A 122 -13.10 15.67 5.23
CA GLN A 122 -14.54 15.34 5.14
C GLN A 122 -15.07 15.12 3.71
N GLY A 123 -14.30 15.48 2.67
CA GLY A 123 -14.63 15.23 1.27
C GLY A 123 -14.09 13.91 0.70
N THR A 124 -13.43 13.09 1.52
CA THR A 124 -12.86 11.81 1.07
C THR A 124 -13.98 10.79 0.82
N ASP A 125 -13.89 10.06 -0.29
CA ASP A 125 -14.86 9.03 -0.67
C ASP A 125 -14.94 7.90 0.38
N GLU A 126 -16.16 7.48 0.74
CA GLU A 126 -16.39 6.48 1.79
C GLU A 126 -15.73 5.13 1.48
N ALA A 127 -15.60 4.74 0.21
CA ALA A 127 -14.90 3.50 -0.16
C ALA A 127 -13.37 3.66 -0.04
N VAL A 128 -12.83 4.86 -0.27
CA VAL A 128 -11.42 5.18 0.02
C VAL A 128 -11.17 5.10 1.53
N LEU A 129 -12.05 5.71 2.36
CA LEU A 129 -11.94 5.67 3.82
C LEU A 129 -11.87 4.23 4.35
N LEU A 130 -12.73 3.35 3.85
CA LEU A 130 -12.72 1.93 4.23
C LEU A 130 -11.38 1.26 3.92
N GLN A 131 -10.80 1.54 2.76
CA GLN A 131 -9.52 0.93 2.38
C GLN A 131 -8.33 1.51 3.15
N ILE A 132 -8.37 2.78 3.54
CA ILE A 132 -7.36 3.35 4.44
C ILE A 132 -7.39 2.61 5.78
N ILE A 133 -8.58 2.41 6.36
CA ILE A 133 -8.74 1.68 7.64
C ILE A 133 -8.19 0.25 7.51
N LYS A 134 -8.54 -0.46 6.44
CA LYS A 134 -8.07 -1.84 6.21
C LYS A 134 -6.56 -1.93 5.99
N ALA A 135 -5.97 -0.98 5.27
CA ALA A 135 -4.53 -0.93 5.04
C ALA A 135 -3.77 -0.64 6.34
N ILE A 136 -4.25 0.32 7.15
CA ILE A 136 -3.68 0.60 8.49
C ILE A 136 -3.75 -0.65 9.38
N LEU A 137 -4.89 -1.33 9.40
CA LEU A 137 -5.04 -2.57 10.16
C LEU A 137 -4.01 -3.63 9.75
N ALA A 138 -3.76 -3.80 8.44
CA ALA A 138 -2.77 -4.77 7.96
C ALA A 138 -1.33 -4.43 8.38
N VAL A 139 -0.96 -3.15 8.38
CA VAL A 139 0.34 -2.71 8.91
C VAL A 139 0.47 -3.03 10.40
N VAL A 140 -0.59 -2.80 11.17
CA VAL A 140 -0.56 -3.02 12.63
C VAL A 140 -0.56 -4.51 12.98
N LEU A 141 -1.25 -5.34 12.19
CA LEU A 141 -1.32 -6.79 12.41
C LEU A 141 -0.08 -7.55 11.96
N THR A 142 0.84 -6.92 11.22
CA THR A 142 2.03 -7.61 10.73
C THR A 142 3.09 -7.65 11.84
N ASN A 143 3.24 -8.83 12.46
CA ASN A 143 4.20 -9.12 13.54
C ASN A 143 5.69 -8.90 13.20
N ASN A 144 5.99 -8.49 11.96
CA ASN A 144 7.34 -8.46 11.38
C ASN A 144 7.84 -7.04 11.06
N CYS A 145 7.07 -6.00 11.39
CA CYS A 145 7.37 -4.63 11.04
C CYS A 145 7.63 -3.79 12.29
N GLU A 146 8.90 -3.51 12.55
CA GLU A 146 9.34 -2.50 13.52
C GLU A 146 9.04 -1.10 12.98
N VAL A 147 7.74 -0.75 12.94
CA VAL A 147 7.25 0.57 12.54
C VAL A 147 7.74 1.61 13.54
N HIS A 148 8.23 2.75 13.06
CA HIS A 148 8.67 3.81 13.95
C HIS A 148 7.47 4.41 14.71
N GLU A 149 7.69 4.80 15.97
CA GLU A 149 6.63 5.29 16.88
C GLU A 149 5.84 6.45 16.27
N GLY A 150 6.52 7.38 15.59
CA GLY A 150 5.88 8.51 14.89
C GLY A 150 4.91 8.09 13.78
N SER A 151 5.27 7.06 13.00
CA SER A 151 4.43 6.53 11.91
C SER A 151 3.21 5.78 12.47
N LEU A 152 3.40 5.02 13.54
CA LEU A 152 2.32 4.32 14.21
C LEU A 152 1.30 5.33 14.79
N LEU A 153 1.78 6.39 15.44
CA LEU A 153 0.92 7.46 15.96
C LEU A 153 0.16 8.18 14.84
N LEU A 154 0.80 8.41 13.69
CA LEU A 154 0.14 8.95 12.50
C LEU A 154 -1.01 8.05 12.04
N ALA A 155 -0.80 6.74 11.99
CA ALA A 155 -1.81 5.76 11.59
C ALA A 155 -3.01 5.74 12.57
N VAL A 156 -2.74 5.72 13.87
CA VAL A 156 -3.77 5.80 14.93
C VAL A 156 -4.57 7.09 14.81
N ARG A 157 -3.89 8.24 14.69
CA ARG A 157 -4.54 9.54 14.54
C ARG A 157 -5.42 9.59 13.30
N THR A 158 -4.95 9.05 12.18
CA THR A 158 -5.71 9.01 10.93
C THR A 158 -6.95 8.14 11.07
N CYS A 159 -6.83 6.94 11.62
CA CYS A 159 -7.96 6.03 11.85
C CYS A 159 -9.01 6.64 12.79
N PHE A 160 -8.57 7.31 13.87
CA PHE A 160 -9.46 8.02 14.78
C PHE A 160 -10.16 9.22 14.12
N THR A 161 -9.43 9.96 13.28
CA THR A 161 -10.02 11.08 12.53
C THR A 161 -11.07 10.59 11.54
N ILE A 162 -10.80 9.48 10.84
CA ILE A 162 -11.78 8.83 9.95
C ILE A 162 -13.01 8.38 10.74
N PHE A 163 -12.83 7.76 11.90
CA PHE A 163 -13.93 7.33 12.78
C PHE A 163 -14.86 8.49 13.17
N LEU A 164 -14.31 9.68 13.43
CA LEU A 164 -15.10 10.88 13.75
C LEU A 164 -15.73 11.55 12.52
N ALA A 165 -15.08 11.47 11.36
CA ALA A 165 -15.51 12.17 10.15
C ALA A 165 -16.50 11.36 9.28
N THR A 166 -16.42 10.03 9.31
CA THR A 166 -17.24 9.13 8.48
C THR A 166 -18.72 9.20 8.86
N LYS A 167 -19.61 9.17 7.86
CA LYS A 167 -21.06 9.01 8.08
C LYS A 167 -21.53 7.58 7.88
N SER A 168 -20.68 6.74 7.27
CA SER A 168 -20.97 5.32 7.06
C SER A 168 -20.85 4.52 8.37
N PRO A 169 -21.91 3.80 8.80
CA PRO A 169 -21.85 2.97 10.00
C PRO A 169 -20.90 1.79 9.84
N ILE A 170 -20.69 1.31 8.60
CA ILE A 170 -19.73 0.23 8.29
C ILE A 170 -18.31 0.72 8.54
N ASN A 171 -17.97 1.90 8.03
CA ASN A 171 -16.65 2.50 8.21
C ASN A 171 -16.40 2.84 9.68
N GLN A 172 -17.41 3.35 10.38
CA GLN A 172 -17.33 3.65 11.80
C GLN A 172 -17.06 2.40 12.65
N SER A 173 -17.80 1.30 12.40
CA SER A 173 -17.59 0.02 13.09
C SER A 173 -16.20 -0.56 12.78
N THR A 174 -15.77 -0.51 11.51
CA THR A 174 -14.47 -1.02 11.08
C THR A 174 -13.31 -0.22 11.68
N ALA A 175 -13.42 1.11 11.72
CA ALA A 175 -12.41 1.98 12.35
C ALA A 175 -12.33 1.72 13.86
N LYS A 176 -13.46 1.57 14.55
CA LYS A 176 -13.50 1.22 15.98
C LYS A 176 -12.82 -0.12 16.26
N GLY A 177 -13.11 -1.14 15.45
CA GLY A 177 -12.44 -2.45 15.54
C GLY A 177 -10.93 -2.34 15.32
N THR A 178 -10.52 -1.55 14.33
CA THR A 178 -9.10 -1.31 14.02
C THR A 178 -8.38 -0.62 15.16
N LEU A 179 -8.95 0.46 15.73
CA LEU A 179 -8.37 1.17 16.88
C LEU A 179 -8.22 0.26 18.11
N THR A 180 -9.21 -0.60 18.35
CA THR A 180 -9.14 -1.59 19.45
C THR A 180 -8.00 -2.57 19.23
N GLN A 181 -7.79 -3.01 17.98
CA GLN A 181 -6.70 -3.91 17.64
C GLN A 181 -5.33 -3.24 17.77
N VAL A 182 -5.20 -1.97 17.36
CA VAL A 182 -3.95 -1.22 17.54
C VAL A 182 -3.59 -1.06 19.01
N SER A 183 -4.59 -0.77 19.86
CA SER A 183 -4.39 -0.66 21.31
C SER A 183 -3.95 -1.97 21.98
N LYS A 184 -4.17 -3.14 21.34
CA LYS A 184 -3.70 -4.43 21.85
C LYS A 184 -2.29 -4.78 21.38
N CYS A 185 -1.80 -4.10 20.36
CA CYS A 185 -0.50 -4.39 19.73
C CYS A 185 0.61 -3.45 20.24
N LEU A 186 0.23 -2.28 20.76
CA LEU A 186 1.06 -1.42 21.62
C LEU A 186 1.21 -2.04 23.01
#